data_AF-A0A182TCP6-F1
#
_entry.id   AF-A0A182TCP6-F1
#
_cell.length_a   1.000
_cell.length_b   1.000
_cell.length_c   1.000
_cell.angle_alpha   90.00
_cell.angle_beta   90.00
_cell.angle_gamma   90.00
#
_symmetry.space_group_name_H-M   'P 1'
#
loop_
_entity.id
_entity.type
_entity.pdbx_description
1 polymer ?
#
loop_
_entity_poly.entity_id
_entity_poly.type
_entity_poly.pdbx_seq_one_letter_code
_entity_poly.pdbx_strand_id
1 'polypeptide(L)'
;MLSRIREYAMRTHDRSGAPIIYIEVEKTIASGLNCYEIATVLLYYNTLPIQRPAHYTLHLLVNESAQLTFLDTIESTLQLLDGHLKLSAIFVSGAYDPAEQQNSLKQPREYLRPGAVRVRYLNNETIKNFISTDNLPIQCCGFYVHNQREWIDFFQLLESLQQQCVETGRRLVTVLGDLRGVETQAALQQGSAPNQQPAPGTATTRRQLHSQHRALSRALMDSELQSLRRKGPNTIQRLQDKLTVINNRQTLKQTKNLVRAFSVDSNMLRSVNNGASSITGHHGTDLEQDIINGRLAEVIAIYGEVDRAARKLEQLTEQRRERLREMTRQRALDDEINEVGEPTGRSGNTSL
;
A
#
# COMPACT_ATOMS: atom_id res chain seq x y z
N MET A 1 18.13 4.29 6.47
CA MET A 1 18.04 2.94 7.06
C MET A 1 17.66 1.90 6.00
N LEU A 2 16.53 2.05 5.30
CA LEU A 2 16.09 1.14 4.21
C LEU A 2 17.04 1.01 3.00
N SER A 3 17.97 1.94 2.80
CA SER A 3 18.99 1.91 1.73
C SER A 3 20.19 1.00 2.03
N ARG A 4 20.30 0.48 3.26
CA ARG A 4 21.52 -0.16 3.77
C ARG A 4 21.41 -1.68 3.96
N ILE A 5 20.19 -2.22 4.04
CA ILE A 5 19.93 -3.65 3.85
C ILE A 5 19.31 -3.76 2.46
N ARG A 6 20.10 -4.30 1.55
CA ARG A 6 19.62 -4.66 0.23
C ARG A 6 18.95 -6.02 0.35
N GLU A 7 17.81 -6.15 -0.32
CA GLU A 7 17.12 -7.40 -0.65
C GLU A 7 15.96 -7.80 0.27
N TYR A 8 14.79 -7.25 -0.08
CA TYR A 8 13.57 -8.03 -0.07
C TYR A 8 13.10 -8.17 -1.51
N ALA A 9 13.08 -9.41 -2.00
CA ALA A 9 12.41 -9.74 -3.23
C ALA A 9 11.13 -10.47 -2.84
N MET A 10 10.00 -9.77 -2.71
CA MET A 10 8.72 -10.40 -2.32
C MET A 10 8.22 -11.50 -3.27
N ARG A 11 9.00 -11.81 -4.30
CA ARG A 11 8.74 -12.83 -5.32
C ARG A 11 9.70 -14.01 -5.26
N THR A 12 10.82 -13.89 -4.56
CA THR A 12 11.75 -15.01 -4.46
C THR A 12 11.30 -15.89 -3.32
N HIS A 13 11.03 -17.14 -3.64
CA HIS A 13 10.69 -18.17 -2.68
C HIS A 13 11.66 -19.33 -2.77
N ASP A 14 11.84 -20.04 -1.67
CA ASP A 14 12.48 -21.33 -1.71
C ASP A 14 11.53 -22.38 -2.29
N ARG A 15 12.02 -23.59 -2.55
CA ARG A 15 11.20 -24.68 -3.09
C ARG A 15 10.08 -25.14 -2.15
N SER A 16 10.06 -24.70 -0.89
CA SER A 16 8.95 -24.92 0.03
C SER A 16 7.87 -23.85 -0.05
N GLY A 17 8.08 -22.80 -0.84
CA GLY A 17 7.18 -21.65 -1.00
C GLY A 17 7.42 -20.55 0.04
N ALA A 18 8.46 -20.65 0.87
CA ALA A 18 8.75 -19.63 1.86
C ALA A 18 9.46 -18.44 1.20
N PRO A 19 9.02 -17.19 1.44
CA PRO A 19 9.68 -16.00 0.90
C PRO A 19 11.11 -15.88 1.43
N ILE A 20 12.03 -15.54 0.53
CA ILE A 20 13.45 -15.42 0.81
C ILE A 20 13.81 -13.95 1.04
N ILE A 21 14.52 -13.70 2.14
CA ILE A 21 15.20 -12.44 2.42
C ILE A 21 16.68 -12.67 2.17
N TYR A 22 17.23 -12.02 1.14
CA TYR A 22 18.67 -12.09 0.90
C TYR A 22 19.37 -11.01 1.72
N ILE A 23 20.60 -11.30 2.15
CA ILE A 23 21.46 -10.34 2.83
C ILE A 23 22.85 -10.45 2.23
N GLU A 24 23.25 -9.41 1.51
CA GLU A 24 24.63 -9.19 1.10
C GLU A 24 25.47 -8.81 2.34
N VAL A 25 26.18 -9.78 2.92
CA VAL A 25 26.85 -9.64 4.22
C VAL A 25 27.92 -8.56 4.19
N GLU A 26 28.78 -8.56 3.16
CA GLU A 26 29.84 -7.56 2.99
C GLU A 26 29.28 -6.12 3.02
N LYS A 27 28.20 -5.85 2.27
CA LYS A 27 27.60 -4.52 2.19
C LYS A 27 26.90 -4.12 3.48
N THR A 28 26.33 -5.09 4.20
CA THR A 28 25.68 -4.87 5.49
C THR A 28 26.73 -4.48 6.54
N ILE A 29 27.85 -5.19 6.58
CA ILE A 29 29.00 -4.88 7.44
C ILE A 29 29.58 -3.51 7.08
N ALA A 30 29.85 -3.24 5.79
CA ALA A 30 30.39 -1.97 5.32
C ALA A 30 29.47 -0.77 5.63
N SER A 31 28.16 -1.02 5.73
CA SER A 31 27.17 -0.01 6.11
C SER A 31 27.13 0.28 7.61
N GLY A 32 27.84 -0.50 8.43
CA GLY A 32 27.94 -0.35 9.88
C GLY A 32 26.65 -0.66 10.63
N LEU A 33 25.78 -1.51 10.05
CA LEU A 33 24.49 -1.80 10.66
C LEU A 33 24.62 -2.75 11.86
N ASN A 34 24.01 -2.37 12.98
CA ASN A 34 23.93 -3.23 14.16
C ASN A 34 22.66 -4.10 14.17
N CYS A 35 22.56 -5.01 15.15
CA CYS A 35 21.44 -5.94 15.27
C CYS A 35 20.06 -5.27 15.43
N TYR A 36 19.97 -4.10 16.07
CA TYR A 36 18.70 -3.36 16.23
C TYR A 36 18.23 -2.77 14.90
N GLU A 37 19.16 -2.23 14.11
CA GLU A 37 18.85 -1.69 12.79
C GLU A 37 18.44 -2.79 11.82
N ILE A 38 19.14 -3.94 11.86
CA ILE A 38 18.76 -5.12 11.08
C ILE A 38 17.38 -5.63 11.50
N ALA A 39 17.11 -5.73 12.81
CA ALA A 39 15.81 -6.13 13.33
C ALA A 39 14.69 -5.20 12.83
N THR A 40 14.93 -3.90 12.86
CA THR A 40 13.97 -2.89 12.38
C THR A 40 13.64 -3.09 10.91
N VAL A 41 14.63 -3.35 10.05
CA VAL A 41 14.38 -3.59 8.63
C VAL A 41 13.65 -4.91 8.39
N LEU A 42 14.01 -5.98 9.11
CA LEU A 42 13.31 -7.26 9.00
C LEU A 42 11.84 -7.15 9.45
N LEU A 43 11.56 -6.39 10.51
CA LEU A 43 10.20 -6.08 10.94
C LEU A 43 9.43 -5.28 9.88
N TYR A 44 10.08 -4.29 9.28
CA TYR A 44 9.50 -3.55 8.17
C TYR A 44 9.14 -4.48 7.01
N TYR A 45 10.03 -5.41 6.62
CA TYR A 45 9.72 -6.39 5.58
C TYR A 45 8.57 -7.33 5.94
N ASN A 46 8.40 -7.67 7.22
CA ASN A 46 7.24 -8.43 7.70
C ASN A 46 5.91 -7.65 7.61
N THR A 47 5.96 -6.33 7.38
CA THR A 47 4.76 -5.49 7.21
C THR A 47 4.37 -5.25 5.75
N LEU A 48 5.23 -5.65 4.80
CA LEU A 48 5.01 -5.42 3.39
C LEU A 48 3.98 -6.36 2.75
N PRO A 49 4.00 -7.68 3.01
CA PRO A 49 2.97 -8.57 2.49
C PRO A 49 1.58 -8.25 3.04
N ILE A 50 0.55 -8.31 2.19
CA ILE A 50 -0.85 -8.19 2.62
C ILE A 50 -1.23 -9.39 3.50
N GLN A 51 -0.83 -10.59 3.08
CA GLN A 51 -0.97 -11.82 3.87
C GLN A 51 0.38 -12.16 4.48
N ARG A 52 0.43 -12.22 5.81
CA ARG A 52 1.68 -12.54 6.51
C ARG A 52 2.12 -13.96 6.17
N PRO A 53 3.35 -14.15 5.67
CA PRO A 53 3.93 -15.47 5.48
C PRO A 53 4.00 -16.21 6.82
N ALA A 54 3.81 -17.52 6.79
CA ALA A 54 3.93 -18.35 8.00
C ALA A 54 5.37 -18.39 8.53
N HIS A 55 6.35 -18.34 7.62
CA HIS A 55 7.78 -18.32 7.89
C HIS A 55 8.53 -17.70 6.71
N TYR A 56 9.73 -17.18 6.98
CA TYR A 56 10.67 -16.67 5.99
C TYR A 56 11.92 -17.55 5.95
N THR A 57 12.62 -17.53 4.82
CA THR A 57 13.95 -18.09 4.69
C THR A 57 14.95 -16.95 4.57
N LEU A 58 16.00 -16.94 5.40
CA LEU A 58 17.07 -15.96 5.29
C LEU A 58 18.18 -16.55 4.42
N HIS A 59 18.73 -15.77 3.50
CA HIS A 59 19.86 -16.20 2.69
C HIS A 59 21.01 -15.20 2.77
N LEU A 60 22.05 -15.56 3.49
CA LEU A 60 23.27 -14.79 3.65
C LEU A 60 24.23 -15.06 2.49
N LEU A 61 24.55 -13.99 1.76
CA LEU A 61 25.53 -14.00 0.67
C LEU A 61 26.88 -13.54 1.23
N VAL A 62 27.81 -14.48 1.31
CA VAL A 62 29.13 -14.33 1.95
C VAL A 62 30.24 -14.39 0.91
N ASN A 63 31.11 -13.39 0.90
CA ASN A 63 32.24 -13.33 -0.04
C ASN A 63 33.53 -13.88 0.56
N GLU A 64 33.71 -13.76 1.88
CA GLU A 64 34.93 -14.17 2.58
C GLU A 64 34.61 -14.95 3.86
N SER A 65 35.44 -15.92 4.23
CA SER A 65 35.27 -16.74 5.43
C SER A 65 35.17 -15.93 6.72
N ALA A 66 35.86 -14.79 6.81
CA ALA A 66 35.81 -13.90 7.99
C ALA A 66 34.41 -13.32 8.27
N GLN A 67 33.59 -13.17 7.22
CA GLN A 67 32.23 -12.61 7.32
C GLN A 67 31.26 -13.55 8.01
N LEU A 68 31.62 -14.82 8.23
CA LEU A 68 30.78 -15.78 8.96
C LEU A 68 30.52 -15.38 10.42
N THR A 69 31.39 -14.54 11.00
CA THR A 69 31.17 -13.91 12.30
C THR A 69 29.88 -13.08 12.35
N PHE A 70 29.37 -12.63 11.20
CA PHE A 70 28.09 -11.94 11.08
C PHE A 70 26.89 -12.78 11.56
N LEU A 71 27.03 -14.11 11.65
CA LEU A 71 26.02 -14.98 12.25
C LEU A 71 25.77 -14.64 13.73
N ASP A 72 26.74 -14.11 14.47
CA ASP A 72 26.55 -13.61 15.85
C ASP A 72 25.61 -12.40 15.88
N THR A 73 25.76 -11.50 14.90
CA THR A 73 24.87 -10.34 14.73
C THR A 73 23.47 -10.79 14.34
N ILE A 74 23.34 -11.78 13.44
CA ILE A 74 22.05 -12.35 13.07
C ILE A 74 21.40 -13.04 14.27
N GLU A 75 22.12 -13.84 15.04
CA GLU A 75 21.58 -14.47 16.25
C GLU A 75 21.04 -13.43 17.24
N SER A 76 21.81 -12.38 17.51
CA SER A 76 21.37 -11.26 18.36
C SER A 76 20.14 -10.56 17.78
N THR A 77 20.08 -10.41 16.45
CA THR A 77 18.92 -9.85 15.75
C THR A 77 17.69 -10.73 15.93
N LEU A 78 17.83 -12.06 15.79
CA LEU A 78 16.70 -12.99 15.95
C LEU A 78 16.17 -13.02 17.38
N GLN A 79 17.04 -12.84 18.38
CA GLN A 79 16.61 -12.69 19.78
C GLN A 79 15.71 -11.47 19.97
N LEU A 80 16.01 -10.36 19.30
CA LEU A 80 15.16 -9.15 19.32
C LEU A 80 13.83 -9.36 18.58
N LEU A 81 13.80 -10.28 17.62
CA LEU A 81 12.64 -10.56 16.76
C LEU A 81 11.79 -11.74 17.24
N ASP A 82 12.07 -12.28 18.42
CA ASP A 82 11.36 -13.45 18.92
C ASP A 82 9.85 -13.22 18.97
N GLY A 83 9.09 -14.18 18.45
CA GLY A 83 7.63 -14.07 18.29
C GLY A 83 7.13 -13.11 17.20
N HIS A 84 7.96 -12.21 16.67
CA HIS A 84 7.58 -11.22 15.66
C HIS A 84 7.92 -11.64 14.22
N LEU A 85 9.02 -12.39 14.04
CA LEU A 85 9.43 -12.95 12.76
C LEU A 85 9.73 -14.44 12.92
N LYS A 86 9.12 -15.28 12.09
CA LYS A 86 9.37 -16.72 12.08
C LYS A 86 10.30 -17.07 10.93
N LEU A 87 11.40 -17.75 11.22
CA LEU A 87 12.31 -18.27 10.20
C LEU A 87 12.23 -19.80 10.12
N SER A 88 12.19 -20.34 8.91
CA SER A 88 12.28 -21.80 8.68
C SER A 88 13.74 -22.26 8.62
N ALA A 89 14.60 -21.49 7.95
CA ALA A 89 16.01 -21.80 7.78
C ALA A 89 16.83 -20.53 7.47
N ILE A 90 18.14 -20.65 7.67
CA ILE A 90 19.14 -19.69 7.20
C ILE A 90 20.06 -20.43 6.23
N PHE A 91 20.12 -19.96 5.00
CA PHE A 91 21.07 -20.42 4.01
C PHE A 91 22.28 -19.49 4.01
N VAL A 92 23.47 -20.06 3.96
CA VAL A 92 24.73 -19.34 3.83
C VAL A 92 25.39 -19.84 2.56
N SER A 93 25.61 -18.96 1.59
CA SER A 93 26.31 -19.32 0.36
C SER A 93 27.22 -18.21 -0.12
N GLY A 94 28.18 -18.58 -0.94
CA GLY A 94 29.04 -17.65 -1.66
C GLY A 94 30.45 -18.21 -1.80
N ALA A 95 31.43 -17.34 -1.96
CA ALA A 95 32.80 -17.72 -2.29
C ALA A 95 33.68 -17.96 -1.04
N TYR A 96 33.12 -18.53 0.03
CA TYR A 96 33.93 -18.93 1.18
C TYR A 96 34.53 -20.31 0.92
N ASP A 97 35.80 -20.50 1.30
CA ASP A 97 36.46 -21.80 1.18
C ASP A 97 36.07 -22.68 2.39
N PRO A 98 35.33 -23.79 2.20
CA PRO A 98 35.02 -24.70 3.30
C PRO A 98 36.28 -25.34 3.92
N ALA A 99 37.43 -25.34 3.23
CA ALA A 99 38.71 -25.81 3.79
C ALA A 99 39.29 -24.85 4.83
N GLU A 100 39.09 -23.54 4.69
CA GLU A 100 39.49 -22.55 5.71
C GLU A 100 38.68 -22.67 7.00
N GLN A 101 37.41 -23.07 6.89
CA GLN A 101 36.57 -23.36 8.06
C GLN A 101 37.10 -24.54 8.89
N GLN A 102 37.66 -25.58 8.27
CA GLN A 102 38.23 -26.72 8.99
C GLN A 102 39.46 -26.34 9.83
N ASN A 103 40.19 -25.29 9.44
CA ASN A 103 41.34 -24.76 10.19
C ASN A 103 40.93 -23.76 11.29
N SER A 104 39.68 -23.30 11.30
CA SER A 104 39.17 -22.41 12.35
C SER A 104 38.70 -23.21 13.58
N LEU A 105 39.15 -22.82 14.78
CA LEU A 105 38.84 -23.48 16.06
C LEU A 105 37.34 -23.50 16.45
N LYS A 106 36.47 -22.80 15.70
CA LYS A 106 35.03 -22.76 15.95
C LYS A 106 34.31 -23.62 14.92
N GLN A 107 33.62 -24.66 15.39
CA GLN A 107 32.74 -25.46 14.53
C GLN A 107 31.68 -24.58 13.85
N PRO A 108 31.29 -24.88 12.60
CA PRO A 108 30.21 -24.18 11.93
C PRO A 108 28.94 -24.23 12.77
N ARG A 109 28.25 -23.10 12.94
CA ARG A 109 27.01 -23.07 13.70
C ARG A 109 25.91 -23.75 12.90
N GLU A 110 25.39 -24.87 13.39
CA GLU A 110 24.29 -25.58 12.74
C GLU A 110 22.91 -25.01 13.08
N TYR A 111 22.79 -24.31 14.21
CA TYR A 111 21.53 -23.76 14.72
C TYR A 111 21.75 -22.39 15.37
N LEU A 112 20.82 -21.45 15.14
CA LEU A 112 20.75 -20.18 15.86
C LEU A 112 19.56 -20.15 16.82
N ARG A 113 19.70 -19.38 17.90
CA ARG A 113 18.61 -19.08 18.83
C ARG A 113 18.03 -17.68 18.56
N PRO A 114 16.75 -17.43 18.88
CA PRO A 114 15.73 -18.33 19.44
C PRO A 114 15.12 -19.27 18.39
N GLY A 115 14.49 -20.36 18.82
CA GLY A 115 13.75 -21.27 17.95
C GLY A 115 14.56 -22.37 17.24
N ALA A 116 15.87 -22.49 17.50
CA ALA A 116 16.74 -23.49 16.87
C ALA A 116 16.63 -23.45 15.33
N VAL A 117 16.73 -22.26 14.75
CA VAL A 117 16.67 -22.05 13.29
C VAL A 117 17.89 -22.73 12.67
N ARG A 118 17.64 -23.67 11.75
CA ARG A 118 18.71 -24.44 11.11
C ARG A 118 19.49 -23.56 10.14
N VAL A 119 20.81 -23.55 10.30
CA VAL A 119 21.76 -22.92 9.38
C VAL A 119 22.27 -23.98 8.41
N ARG A 120 22.26 -23.68 7.11
CA ARG A 120 22.80 -24.56 6.06
C ARG A 120 23.85 -23.82 5.25
N TYR A 121 25.04 -24.39 5.25
CA TYR A 121 26.17 -23.96 4.44
C TYR A 121 26.06 -24.62 3.06
N LEU A 122 25.80 -23.82 2.04
CA LEU A 122 25.44 -24.29 0.69
C LEU A 122 26.43 -23.73 -0.33
N ASN A 123 26.94 -24.60 -1.20
CA ASN A 123 27.69 -24.21 -2.39
C ASN A 123 26.75 -23.97 -3.58
N ASN A 124 27.30 -23.48 -4.69
CA ASN A 124 26.52 -23.15 -5.90
C ASN A 124 25.83 -24.36 -6.57
N GLU A 125 26.24 -25.59 -6.24
CA GLU A 125 25.60 -26.81 -6.74
C GLU A 125 24.41 -27.22 -5.87
N THR A 126 24.62 -27.27 -4.55
CA THR A 126 23.63 -27.73 -3.57
C THR A 126 22.50 -26.74 -3.35
N ILE A 127 22.74 -25.43 -3.53
CA ILE A 127 21.72 -24.41 -3.32
C ILE A 127 20.53 -24.55 -4.27
N LYS A 128 20.75 -25.11 -5.48
CA LYS A 128 19.71 -25.35 -6.49
C LYS A 128 18.67 -26.40 -6.04
N ASN A 129 19.02 -27.22 -5.04
CA ASN A 129 18.12 -28.17 -4.41
C ASN A 129 17.13 -27.50 -3.44
N PHE A 130 17.41 -26.25 -3.03
CA PHE A 130 16.60 -25.50 -2.07
C PHE A 130 15.91 -24.29 -2.70
N ILE A 131 16.56 -23.62 -3.66
CA ILE A 131 16.03 -22.44 -4.34
C ILE A 131 16.08 -22.68 -5.86
N SER A 132 15.02 -22.31 -6.59
CA SER A 132 15.00 -22.39 -8.05
C SER A 132 16.00 -21.40 -8.66
N THR A 133 16.56 -21.71 -9.83
CA THR A 133 17.50 -20.80 -10.51
C THR A 133 16.88 -19.45 -10.89
N ASP A 134 15.56 -19.40 -11.00
CA ASP A 134 14.82 -18.17 -11.31
C ASP A 134 14.73 -17.22 -10.11
N ASN A 135 14.71 -17.78 -8.89
CA ASN A 135 14.65 -17.01 -7.65
C ASN A 135 16.04 -16.70 -7.09
N LEU A 136 17.07 -17.39 -7.58
CA LEU A 136 18.43 -17.30 -7.09
C LEU A 136 19.18 -16.09 -7.70
N PRO A 137 19.96 -15.32 -6.93
CA PRO A 137 20.76 -14.20 -7.44
C PRO A 137 21.85 -14.67 -8.42
N ILE A 138 22.28 -13.77 -9.31
CA ILE A 138 23.37 -14.04 -10.28
C ILE A 138 24.65 -14.51 -9.58
N GLN A 139 24.96 -13.96 -8.40
CA GLN A 139 26.14 -14.27 -7.60
C GLN A 139 26.21 -15.76 -7.21
N CYS A 140 25.06 -16.44 -7.16
CA CYS A 140 24.96 -17.87 -6.86
C CYS A 140 24.64 -18.70 -8.10
N CYS A 141 24.96 -18.21 -9.31
CA CYS A 141 24.64 -18.84 -10.60
C CYS A 141 23.13 -18.91 -10.92
N GLY A 142 22.34 -17.97 -10.41
CA GLY A 142 20.93 -17.82 -10.75
C GLY A 142 20.64 -16.76 -11.82
N PHE A 143 19.35 -16.46 -12.01
CA PHE A 143 18.86 -15.49 -13.00
C PHE A 143 18.20 -14.24 -12.40
N TYR A 144 18.06 -14.19 -11.08
CA TYR A 144 17.41 -13.10 -10.39
C TYR A 144 18.33 -11.89 -10.28
N VAL A 145 17.80 -10.71 -10.64
CA VAL A 145 18.51 -9.43 -10.51
C VAL A 145 17.69 -8.48 -9.68
N HIS A 146 18.18 -8.16 -8.49
CA HIS A 146 17.55 -7.22 -7.59
C HIS A 146 18.07 -5.79 -7.81
N ASN A 147 17.16 -4.82 -7.89
CA ASN A 147 17.51 -3.39 -7.84
C ASN A 147 16.85 -2.72 -6.65
N GLN A 148 17.55 -2.71 -5.51
CA GLN A 148 17.05 -2.15 -4.26
C GLN A 148 16.62 -0.68 -4.40
N ARG A 149 17.30 0.12 -5.24
CA ARG A 149 16.99 1.55 -5.36
C ARG A 149 15.59 1.77 -5.94
N GLU A 150 15.24 1.05 -7.00
CA GLU A 150 13.92 1.15 -7.60
C GLU A 150 12.82 0.69 -6.64
N TRP A 151 13.09 -0.37 -5.86
CA TRP A 151 12.17 -0.84 -4.82
C TRP A 151 11.93 0.21 -3.73
N ILE A 152 12.99 0.84 -3.23
CA ILE A 152 12.88 1.92 -2.24
C ILE A 152 12.08 3.08 -2.81
N ASP A 153 12.42 3.52 -4.03
CA ASP A 153 11.75 4.66 -4.66
C ASP A 153 10.26 4.38 -4.90
N PHE A 154 9.91 3.12 -5.23
CA PHE A 154 8.52 2.68 -5.35
C PHE A 154 7.80 2.74 -4.00
N PHE A 155 8.35 2.12 -2.95
CA PHE A 155 7.71 2.08 -1.63
C PHE A 155 7.60 3.44 -0.97
N GLN A 156 8.62 4.29 -1.08
CA GLN A 156 8.56 5.67 -0.58
C GLN A 156 7.40 6.45 -1.23
N LEU A 157 7.21 6.29 -2.53
CA LEU A 157 6.12 6.94 -3.24
C LEU A 157 4.76 6.34 -2.88
N LEU A 158 4.68 5.01 -2.76
CA LEU A 158 3.46 4.28 -2.41
C LEU A 158 2.98 4.65 -1.01
N GLU A 159 3.87 4.62 -0.02
CA GLU A 159 3.55 4.91 1.38
C GLU A 159 3.19 6.38 1.58
N SER A 160 3.88 7.30 0.89
CA SER A 160 3.53 8.72 0.92
C SER A 160 2.11 8.96 0.38
N LEU A 161 1.75 8.32 -0.74
CA LEU A 161 0.39 8.39 -1.28
C LEU A 161 -0.63 7.77 -0.31
N GLN A 162 -0.32 6.59 0.23
CA GLN A 162 -1.19 5.90 1.18
C GLN A 162 -1.46 6.75 2.43
N GLN A 163 -0.43 7.36 3.02
CA GLN A 163 -0.56 8.25 4.17
C GLN A 163 -1.46 9.44 3.86
N GLN A 164 -1.24 10.10 2.71
CA GLN A 164 -2.10 11.21 2.27
C GLN A 164 -3.56 10.79 2.11
N CYS A 165 -3.82 9.62 1.52
CA CYS A 165 -5.17 9.10 1.35
C CYS A 165 -5.83 8.80 2.71
N VAL A 166 -5.12 8.11 3.62
CA VAL A 166 -5.66 7.75 4.93
C VAL A 166 -5.93 8.99 5.78
N GLU A 167 -5.02 9.95 5.81
CA GLU A 167 -5.20 11.17 6.60
C GLU A 167 -6.34 12.04 6.07
N THR A 168 -6.38 12.26 4.76
CA THR A 168 -7.47 13.00 4.10
C THR A 168 -8.81 12.28 4.28
N GLY A 169 -8.82 10.95 4.11
CA GLY A 169 -10.00 10.11 4.31
C GLY A 169 -10.54 10.21 5.73
N ARG A 170 -9.67 10.15 6.75
CA ARG A 170 -10.07 10.34 8.16
C ARG A 170 -10.75 11.68 8.38
N ARG A 171 -10.17 12.78 7.87
CA ARG A 171 -10.78 14.12 7.98
C ARG A 171 -12.16 14.19 7.34
N LEU A 172 -12.32 13.59 6.15
CA LEU A 172 -13.62 13.52 5.46
C LEU A 172 -14.66 12.72 6.25
N VAL A 173 -14.26 11.56 6.80
CA VAL A 173 -15.14 10.72 7.64
C VAL A 173 -15.57 11.46 8.90
N THR A 174 -14.67 12.21 9.55
CA THR A 174 -15.00 13.05 10.72
C THR A 174 -16.08 14.06 10.35
N VAL A 175 -15.90 14.82 9.27
CA VAL A 175 -16.89 15.82 8.82
C VAL A 175 -18.24 15.17 8.51
N LEU A 176 -18.25 14.02 7.83
CA LEU A 176 -19.49 13.27 7.56
C LEU A 176 -20.13 12.68 8.83
N GLY A 177 -19.33 12.32 9.83
CA GLY A 177 -19.78 11.84 11.13
C GLY A 177 -20.48 12.95 11.91
N ASP A 178 -19.86 14.12 12.00
CA ASP A 178 -20.42 15.29 12.69
C ASP A 178 -21.77 15.71 12.10
N LEU A 179 -21.90 15.65 10.77
CA LEU A 179 -23.14 15.97 10.08
C LEU A 179 -24.28 14.99 10.43
N ARG A 180 -23.98 13.69 10.49
CA ARG A 180 -24.96 12.66 10.90
C ARG A 180 -25.34 12.80 12.37
N GLY A 181 -24.39 13.15 13.24
CA GLY A 181 -24.66 13.42 14.65
C GLY A 181 -25.64 14.58 14.84
N VAL A 182 -25.44 15.67 14.10
CA VAL A 182 -26.30 16.86 14.13
C VAL A 182 -27.71 16.57 13.57
N GLU A 183 -27.84 15.72 12.56
CA GLU A 183 -29.14 15.26 12.03
C GLU A 183 -29.88 14.35 13.03
N THR A 184 -29.15 13.45 13.71
CA THR A 184 -29.72 12.52 14.69
C THR A 184 -30.20 13.24 15.96
N GLN A 185 -29.42 14.20 16.46
CA GLN A 185 -29.82 15.01 17.61
C GLN A 185 -31.06 15.87 17.33
N ALA A 186 -31.18 16.41 16.11
CA ALA A 186 -32.37 17.15 15.70
C ALA A 186 -33.62 16.25 15.63
N ALA A 187 -33.47 15.00 15.19
CA ALA A 187 -34.55 14.03 15.18
C ALA A 187 -35.00 13.62 16.60
N LEU A 188 -34.05 13.44 17.53
CA LEU A 188 -34.35 13.04 18.91
C LEU A 188 -34.99 14.16 19.75
N GLN A 189 -34.58 15.42 19.58
CA GLN A 189 -35.21 16.54 20.27
C GLN A 189 -36.68 16.74 19.86
N GLN A 190 -37.06 16.35 18.65
CA GLN A 190 -38.45 16.42 18.17
C GLN A 190 -39.36 15.32 18.71
N GLY A 191 -38.81 14.24 19.29
CA GLY A 191 -39.58 13.11 19.83
C GLY A 191 -40.11 13.27 21.27
N SER A 192 -39.96 14.44 21.90
CA SER A 192 -40.20 14.62 23.35
C SER A 192 -41.37 15.56 23.72
N ALA A 193 -42.15 16.05 22.76
CA ALA A 193 -43.34 16.86 23.03
C ALA A 193 -44.64 16.09 22.68
N PRO A 194 -45.42 15.59 23.67
CA PRO A 194 -46.48 14.61 23.41
C PRO A 194 -47.83 15.20 22.99
N ASN A 195 -47.96 16.46 22.51
CA ASN A 195 -49.32 16.99 22.23
C ASN A 195 -49.45 18.17 21.25
N GLN A 196 -48.77 18.15 20.10
CA GLN A 196 -49.11 19.06 18.99
C GLN A 196 -49.15 18.29 17.67
N GLN A 197 -50.21 18.50 16.90
CA GLN A 197 -50.41 17.91 15.57
C GLN A 197 -49.18 18.18 14.68
N PRO A 198 -48.74 17.19 13.88
CA PRO A 198 -47.55 17.33 13.04
C PRO A 198 -47.83 18.33 11.91
N ALA A 199 -47.19 19.49 11.94
CA ALA A 199 -47.10 20.37 10.78
C ALA A 199 -46.33 19.65 9.65
N PRO A 200 -46.79 19.72 8.39
CA PRO A 200 -46.14 19.01 7.28
C PRO A 200 -44.81 19.71 6.95
N GLY A 201 -43.70 19.10 7.35
CA GLY A 201 -42.34 19.53 7.00
C GLY A 201 -41.49 19.93 8.20
N THR A 202 -41.06 18.96 9.00
CA THR A 202 -40.03 19.13 10.04
C THR A 202 -38.65 19.31 9.40
N ALA A 203 -38.44 20.50 8.83
CA ALA A 203 -37.24 20.89 8.12
C ALA A 203 -36.06 21.18 9.07
N THR A 204 -34.85 20.81 8.64
CA THR A 204 -33.60 21.30 9.23
C THR A 204 -33.66 22.82 9.36
N THR A 205 -33.38 23.37 10.55
CA THR A 205 -33.47 24.81 10.76
C THR A 205 -32.51 25.54 9.82
N ARG A 206 -32.91 26.68 9.24
CA ARG A 206 -32.05 27.49 8.34
C ARG A 206 -30.65 27.73 8.89
N ARG A 207 -30.52 27.98 10.20
CA ARG A 207 -29.24 28.16 10.92
C ARG A 207 -28.38 26.89 10.90
N GLN A 208 -28.98 25.72 11.12
CA GLN A 208 -28.33 24.41 11.06
C GLN A 208 -27.85 24.14 9.64
N LEU A 209 -28.67 24.40 8.63
CA LEU A 209 -28.32 24.20 7.22
C LEU A 209 -27.15 25.11 6.77
N HIS A 210 -27.11 26.38 7.20
CA HIS A 210 -25.96 27.26 6.96
C HIS A 210 -24.67 26.77 7.66
N SER A 211 -24.79 26.31 8.90
CA SER A 211 -23.64 25.75 9.64
C SER A 211 -23.07 24.52 8.92
N GLN A 212 -23.96 23.61 8.55
CA GLN A 212 -23.67 22.40 7.78
C GLN A 212 -23.05 22.69 6.41
N HIS A 213 -23.57 23.67 5.66
CA HIS A 213 -22.99 24.11 4.40
C HIS A 213 -21.56 24.63 4.59
N ARG A 214 -21.34 25.51 5.58
CA ARG A 214 -19.98 26.03 5.87
C ARG A 214 -19.00 24.93 6.25
N ALA A 215 -19.42 23.96 7.07
CA ALA A 215 -18.57 22.84 7.45
C ALA A 215 -18.14 22.02 6.22
N LEU A 216 -19.07 21.70 5.33
CA LEU A 216 -18.76 20.99 4.08
C LEU A 216 -17.86 21.80 3.15
N SER A 217 -18.15 23.08 2.94
CA SER A 217 -17.33 23.93 2.07
C SER A 217 -15.89 24.03 2.58
N ARG A 218 -15.69 24.12 3.90
CA ARG A 218 -14.34 24.12 4.50
C ARG A 218 -13.62 22.80 4.26
N ALA A 219 -14.32 21.67 4.43
CA ALA A 219 -13.73 20.35 4.19
C ALA A 219 -13.28 20.17 2.72
N LEU A 220 -14.06 20.69 1.76
CA LEU A 220 -13.70 20.66 0.34
C LEU A 220 -12.57 21.64 -0.04
N MET A 221 -12.32 22.65 0.79
CA MET A 221 -11.22 23.59 0.65
C MET A 221 -9.92 23.14 1.33
N ASP A 222 -9.88 21.92 1.90
CA ASP A 222 -8.64 21.36 2.45
C ASP A 222 -7.57 21.27 1.35
N SER A 223 -6.43 21.93 1.56
CA SER A 223 -5.32 21.97 0.63
C SER A 223 -4.75 20.58 0.34
N GLU A 224 -4.76 19.69 1.34
CA GLU A 224 -4.29 18.31 1.18
C GLU A 224 -5.24 17.50 0.30
N LEU A 225 -6.55 17.65 0.48
CA LEU A 225 -7.56 17.01 -0.36
C LEU A 225 -7.46 17.49 -1.82
N GLN A 226 -7.32 18.80 -2.03
CA GLN A 226 -7.17 19.36 -3.37
C GLN A 226 -5.87 18.92 -4.05
N SER A 227 -4.76 18.91 -3.29
CA SER A 227 -3.48 18.42 -3.76
C SER A 227 -3.55 16.95 -4.14
N LEU A 228 -4.17 16.12 -3.30
CA LEU A 228 -4.36 14.68 -3.52
C LEU A 228 -5.18 14.43 -4.77
N ARG A 229 -6.31 15.12 -4.96
CA ARG A 229 -7.16 14.92 -6.16
C ARG A 229 -6.49 15.42 -7.45
N ARG A 230 -5.68 16.47 -7.37
CA ARG A 230 -4.96 17.02 -8.52
C ARG A 230 -3.74 16.18 -8.92
N LYS A 231 -2.94 15.74 -7.94
CA LYS A 231 -1.66 15.04 -8.17
C LYS A 231 -1.79 13.52 -8.12
N GLY A 232 -2.79 13.01 -7.41
CA GLY A 232 -3.03 11.58 -7.17
C GLY A 232 -3.03 10.73 -8.44
N PRO A 233 -3.75 11.10 -9.51
CA PRO A 233 -3.77 10.30 -10.75
C PRO A 233 -2.37 10.15 -11.36
N ASN A 234 -1.59 11.23 -11.40
CA ASN A 234 -0.22 11.20 -11.92
C ASN A 234 0.72 10.38 -11.03
N THR A 235 0.56 10.45 -9.70
CA THR A 235 1.33 9.63 -8.75
C THR A 235 1.01 8.14 -8.93
N ILE A 236 -0.27 7.79 -9.09
CA ILE A 236 -0.71 6.41 -9.33
C ILE A 236 -0.14 5.88 -10.65
N GLN A 237 -0.21 6.67 -11.73
CA GLN A 237 0.38 6.28 -13.02
C GLN A 237 1.88 6.02 -12.86
N ARG A 238 2.60 6.93 -12.18
CA ARG A 238 4.04 6.76 -11.93
C ARG A 238 4.36 5.50 -11.10
N LEU A 239 3.49 5.14 -10.15
CA LEU A 239 3.63 3.90 -9.38
C LEU A 239 3.42 2.67 -10.28
N GLN A 240 2.43 2.68 -11.16
CA GLN A 240 2.18 1.61 -12.14
C GLN A 240 3.34 1.44 -13.12
N ASP A 241 3.91 2.55 -13.61
CA ASP A 241 5.07 2.54 -14.49
C ASP A 241 6.30 1.95 -13.79
N LYS A 242 6.57 2.39 -12.55
CA LYS A 242 7.66 1.85 -11.73
C LYS A 242 7.48 0.36 -11.47
N LEU A 243 6.27 -0.08 -11.15
CA LEU A 243 5.98 -1.49 -10.92
C LEU A 243 6.20 -2.33 -12.18
N THR A 244 5.85 -1.80 -13.36
CA THR A 244 6.12 -2.45 -14.65
C THR A 244 7.61 -2.63 -14.90
N VAL A 245 8.43 -1.61 -14.62
CA VAL A 245 9.90 -1.68 -14.74
C VAL A 245 10.49 -2.71 -13.78
N ILE A 246 10.02 -2.70 -12.53
CA ILE A 246 10.41 -3.67 -11.49
C ILE A 246 10.05 -5.08 -11.96
N ASN A 247 8.87 -5.30 -12.54
CA ASN A 247 8.43 -6.62 -13.01
C ASN A 247 9.24 -7.13 -14.22
N ASN A 248 9.53 -6.27 -15.19
CA ASN A 248 10.15 -6.68 -16.46
C ASN A 248 11.67 -6.90 -16.36
N ARG A 249 12.38 -6.24 -15.42
CA ARG A 249 13.85 -6.36 -15.31
C ARG A 249 14.35 -7.53 -14.47
N GLN A 250 13.47 -8.29 -13.82
CA GLN A 250 13.86 -9.20 -12.74
C GLN A 250 14.16 -10.64 -13.18
N THR A 251 13.99 -10.99 -14.47
CA THR A 251 14.40 -12.30 -14.98
C THR A 251 15.21 -12.17 -16.27
N LEU A 252 16.46 -12.65 -16.26
CA LEU A 252 17.31 -12.79 -17.47
C LEU A 252 16.64 -13.59 -18.61
N LYS A 253 15.53 -14.30 -18.34
CA LYS A 253 14.69 -14.96 -19.36
C LYS A 253 14.12 -13.99 -20.39
N GLN A 254 13.71 -12.78 -19.98
CA GLN A 254 13.22 -11.78 -20.95
C GLN A 254 14.37 -11.20 -21.78
N THR A 255 15.56 -11.04 -21.20
CA THR A 255 16.77 -10.60 -21.93
C THR A 255 17.27 -11.66 -22.91
N LYS A 256 17.20 -12.96 -22.58
CA LYS A 256 17.55 -14.05 -23.53
C LYS A 256 16.61 -14.12 -24.74
N ASN A 257 15.33 -13.77 -24.58
CA ASN A 257 14.41 -13.68 -25.71
C ASN A 257 14.70 -12.45 -26.60
N LEU A 258 15.16 -11.34 -26.02
CA LEU A 258 15.67 -10.21 -26.81
C LEU A 258 16.94 -10.57 -27.58
N VAL A 259 17.89 -11.27 -26.96
CA VAL A 259 19.16 -11.65 -27.63
C VAL A 259 18.94 -12.68 -28.74
N ARG A 260 17.97 -13.60 -28.61
CA ARG A 260 17.57 -14.47 -29.75
C ARG A 260 16.88 -13.71 -30.88
N ALA A 261 16.16 -12.63 -30.57
CA ALA A 261 15.53 -11.79 -31.59
C ALA A 261 16.54 -10.94 -32.39
N PHE A 262 17.74 -10.71 -31.85
CA PHE A 262 18.83 -9.97 -32.54
C PHE A 262 19.95 -10.87 -33.10
N SER A 263 19.83 -12.20 -32.99
CA SER A 263 20.90 -13.13 -33.40
C SER A 263 20.52 -14.12 -34.51
N VAL A 264 19.46 -13.87 -35.28
CA VAL A 264 19.17 -14.65 -36.48
C VAL A 264 18.57 -13.77 -37.58
N ASP A 265 19.43 -13.09 -38.33
CA ASP A 265 19.09 -12.68 -39.70
C ASP A 265 19.54 -13.79 -40.65
N SER A 266 18.58 -14.57 -41.15
CA SER A 266 18.47 -14.95 -42.57
C SER A 266 17.31 -15.94 -42.77
N ASN A 267 16.36 -15.53 -43.63
CA ASN A 267 15.25 -16.30 -44.19
C ASN A 267 14.07 -16.67 -43.27
N MET A 268 13.03 -15.82 -43.24
CA MET A 268 11.78 -16.11 -43.98
C MET A 268 10.73 -15.01 -43.73
N LEU A 269 10.34 -14.37 -44.82
CA LEU A 269 9.06 -13.67 -44.96
C LEU A 269 7.92 -14.67 -44.76
N ARG A 270 7.03 -14.45 -43.78
CA ARG A 270 5.60 -14.75 -43.95
C ARG A 270 4.70 -14.08 -42.90
N SER A 271 3.94 -13.13 -43.42
CA SER A 271 2.60 -12.65 -43.07
C SER A 271 1.70 -13.55 -42.19
N VAL A 272 0.96 -12.85 -41.30
CA VAL A 272 -0.47 -12.97 -40.96
C VAL A 272 -0.93 -13.92 -39.82
N ASN A 273 -1.47 -13.25 -38.80
CA ASN A 273 -2.61 -13.52 -37.90
C ASN A 273 -2.70 -14.73 -36.95
N ASN A 274 -3.20 -14.35 -35.77
CA ASN A 274 -4.12 -15.02 -34.85
C ASN A 274 -3.65 -16.24 -34.04
N GLY A 275 -3.62 -16.02 -32.72
CA GLY A 275 -4.48 -16.76 -31.79
C GLY A 275 -4.09 -18.21 -31.52
N ALA A 276 -3.19 -18.41 -30.57
CA ALA A 276 -3.12 -19.62 -29.75
C ALA A 276 -2.22 -19.37 -28.53
N SER A 277 -2.80 -18.85 -27.45
CA SER A 277 -2.16 -18.92 -26.13
C SER A 277 -2.16 -20.38 -25.70
N SER A 278 -0.99 -21.03 -25.76
CA SER A 278 -0.83 -22.42 -25.36
C SER A 278 -0.91 -22.56 -23.85
N ILE A 279 -1.96 -23.23 -23.40
CA ILE A 279 -2.17 -23.72 -22.04
C ILE A 279 -1.07 -24.75 -21.74
N THR A 280 -0.08 -24.38 -20.92
CA THR A 280 0.74 -25.34 -20.16
C THR A 280 0.95 -24.81 -18.75
N GLY A 281 0.63 -25.64 -17.76
CA GLY A 281 0.30 -25.24 -16.40
C GLY A 281 1.33 -24.39 -15.69
N HIS A 282 0.87 -23.25 -15.16
CA HIS A 282 1.59 -22.34 -14.27
C HIS A 282 0.70 -22.05 -13.04
N HIS A 283 0.26 -23.10 -12.33
CA HIS A 283 -0.61 -22.93 -11.16
C HIS A 283 0.12 -22.44 -9.89
N GLY A 284 1.43 -22.17 -9.95
CA GLY A 284 2.20 -21.64 -8.80
C GLY A 284 2.53 -20.15 -8.87
N THR A 285 2.51 -19.53 -10.06
CA THR A 285 3.01 -18.15 -10.25
C THR A 285 1.91 -17.07 -10.17
N ASP A 286 0.64 -17.45 -10.32
CA ASP A 286 -0.48 -16.51 -10.35
C ASP A 286 -0.82 -15.91 -8.97
N LEU A 287 -0.51 -16.62 -7.87
CA LEU A 287 -0.75 -16.12 -6.51
C LEU A 287 0.33 -15.12 -6.03
N GLU A 288 1.49 -15.09 -6.67
CA GLU A 288 2.71 -14.42 -6.18
C GLU A 288 3.07 -13.15 -6.98
N GLN A 289 2.60 -13.07 -8.23
CA GLN A 289 2.46 -11.80 -8.93
C GLN A 289 1.61 -10.80 -8.10
N ASP A 290 0.85 -11.28 -7.12
CA ASP A 290 -0.29 -10.62 -6.47
C ASP A 290 0.03 -9.79 -5.23
N ILE A 291 1.18 -9.93 -4.55
CA ILE A 291 1.41 -9.22 -3.27
C ILE A 291 1.67 -7.72 -3.47
N ILE A 292 2.64 -7.35 -4.31
CA ILE A 292 2.97 -5.93 -4.55
C ILE A 292 1.92 -5.27 -5.44
N ASN A 293 1.44 -6.00 -6.44
CA ASN A 293 0.30 -5.58 -7.26
C ASN A 293 -0.93 -5.36 -6.36
N GLY A 294 -1.17 -6.27 -5.41
CA GLY A 294 -2.20 -6.15 -4.38
C GLY A 294 -2.01 -4.92 -3.51
N ARG A 295 -0.79 -4.61 -3.05
CA ARG A 295 -0.52 -3.40 -2.25
C ARG A 295 -0.81 -2.13 -3.03
N LEU A 296 -0.38 -2.08 -4.29
CA LEU A 296 -0.70 -0.95 -5.16
C LEU A 296 -2.21 -0.85 -5.40
N ALA A 297 -2.88 -1.98 -5.65
CA ALA A 297 -4.32 -2.03 -5.85
C ALA A 297 -5.10 -1.58 -4.61
N GLU A 298 -4.66 -1.95 -3.41
CA GLU A 298 -5.22 -1.51 -2.13
C GLU A 298 -5.11 0.02 -1.99
N VAL A 299 -3.93 0.59 -2.25
CA VAL A 299 -3.74 2.05 -2.19
C VAL A 299 -4.58 2.78 -3.25
N ILE A 300 -4.70 2.23 -4.46
CA ILE A 300 -5.59 2.77 -5.51
C ILE A 300 -7.05 2.69 -5.06
N ALA A 301 -7.47 1.61 -4.41
CA ALA A 301 -8.82 1.46 -3.88
C ALA A 301 -9.12 2.52 -2.81
N ILE A 302 -8.21 2.70 -1.84
CA ILE A 302 -8.31 3.74 -0.80
C ILE A 302 -8.39 5.13 -1.44
N TYR A 303 -7.52 5.44 -2.40
CA TYR A 303 -7.57 6.71 -3.14
C TYR A 303 -8.95 6.91 -3.81
N GLY A 304 -9.45 5.87 -4.48
CA GLY A 304 -10.77 5.91 -5.12
C GLY A 304 -11.91 6.12 -4.13
N GLU A 305 -11.82 5.57 -2.92
CA GLU A 305 -12.79 5.82 -1.85
C GLU A 305 -12.75 7.27 -1.37
N VAL A 306 -11.55 7.84 -1.20
CA VAL A 306 -11.38 9.25 -0.80
C VAL A 306 -11.97 10.19 -1.87
N ASP A 307 -11.70 9.96 -3.15
CA ASP A 307 -12.29 10.78 -4.24
C ASP A 307 -13.82 10.62 -4.30
N ARG A 308 -14.34 9.40 -4.14
CA ARG A 308 -15.78 9.16 -4.06
C ARG A 308 -16.42 9.90 -2.89
N ALA A 309 -15.79 9.87 -1.71
CA ALA A 309 -16.26 10.61 -0.55
C ALA A 309 -16.25 12.12 -0.82
N ALA A 310 -15.19 12.67 -1.40
CA ALA A 310 -15.10 14.07 -1.77
C ALA A 310 -16.23 14.49 -2.73
N ARG A 311 -16.50 13.72 -3.78
CA ARG A 311 -17.61 13.97 -4.71
C ARG A 311 -18.98 13.93 -4.01
N LYS A 312 -19.16 13.03 -3.06
CA LYS A 312 -20.38 12.99 -2.24
C LYS A 312 -20.52 14.25 -1.38
N LEU A 313 -19.43 14.76 -0.79
CA LEU A 313 -19.45 16.03 -0.07
C LEU A 313 -19.78 17.21 -1.00
N GLU A 314 -19.26 17.23 -2.23
CA GLU A 314 -19.61 18.25 -3.24
C GLU A 314 -21.11 18.26 -3.52
N GLN A 315 -21.70 17.08 -3.76
CA GLN A 315 -23.15 16.93 -3.97
C GLN A 315 -23.97 17.42 -2.77
N LEU A 316 -23.59 17.01 -1.55
CA LEU A 316 -24.27 17.46 -0.33
C LEU A 316 -24.13 18.98 -0.12
N THR A 317 -22.99 19.56 -0.50
CA THR A 317 -22.76 21.01 -0.41
C THR A 317 -23.72 21.75 -1.33
N GLU A 318 -23.83 21.32 -2.58
CA GLU A 318 -24.74 21.96 -3.54
C GLU A 318 -26.22 21.72 -3.17
N GLN A 319 -26.58 20.53 -2.70
CA GLN A 319 -27.93 20.25 -2.20
C GLN A 319 -28.32 21.18 -1.05
N ARG A 320 -27.41 21.40 -0.08
CA ARG A 320 -27.64 22.32 1.05
C ARG A 320 -27.70 23.77 0.59
N ARG A 321 -26.87 24.15 -0.39
CA ARG A 321 -26.88 25.48 -1.00
C ARG A 321 -28.21 25.74 -1.71
N GLU A 322 -28.71 24.81 -2.50
CA GLU A 322 -29.99 24.96 -3.21
C GLU A 322 -31.17 25.02 -2.23
N ARG A 323 -31.18 24.17 -1.19
CA ARG A 323 -32.21 24.24 -0.14
C ARG A 323 -32.21 25.57 0.62
N LEU A 324 -31.04 26.20 0.80
CA LEU A 324 -30.95 27.56 1.35
C LEU A 324 -31.54 28.62 0.40
N ARG A 325 -31.31 28.50 -0.91
CA ARG A 325 -31.93 29.37 -1.92
C ARG A 325 -33.45 29.22 -1.91
N GLU A 326 -33.94 27.98 -1.86
CA GLU A 326 -35.36 27.68 -1.84
C GLU A 326 -36.07 28.24 -0.60
N MET A 327 -35.50 28.06 0.59
CA MET A 327 -36.04 28.70 1.81
C MET A 327 -36.01 30.23 1.76
N THR A 328 -35.16 30.82 0.93
CA THR A 328 -35.13 32.28 0.73
C THR A 328 -36.22 32.71 -0.25
N ARG A 329 -36.46 31.94 -1.32
CA ARG A 329 -37.59 32.16 -2.25
C ARG A 329 -38.93 32.00 -1.55
N GLN A 330 -39.11 30.95 -0.75
CA GLN A 330 -40.35 30.71 0.00
C GLN A 330 -40.67 31.85 0.95
N ARG A 331 -39.68 32.37 1.69
CA ARG A 331 -39.88 33.54 2.55
C ARG A 331 -40.27 34.79 1.77
N ALA A 332 -39.65 35.04 0.62
CA ALA A 332 -40.03 36.18 -0.21
C ALA A 332 -41.49 36.07 -0.70
N LEU A 333 -41.92 34.86 -1.08
CA LEU A 333 -43.31 34.59 -1.44
C LEU A 333 -44.25 34.74 -0.23
N ASP A 334 -43.86 34.25 0.94
CA ASP A 334 -44.65 34.40 2.17
C ASP A 334 -44.79 35.88 2.57
N ASP A 335 -43.72 36.67 2.41
CA ASP A 335 -43.72 38.12 2.65
C ASP A 335 -44.64 38.83 1.64
N GLU A 336 -44.60 38.48 0.34
CA GLU A 336 -45.53 39.00 -0.68
C GLU A 336 -46.99 38.62 -0.38
N ILE A 337 -47.27 37.38 0.03
CA ILE A 337 -48.62 36.93 0.40
C ILE A 337 -49.14 37.68 1.63
N ASN A 338 -48.28 37.91 2.63
CA ASN A 338 -48.64 38.66 3.82
C ASN A 338 -48.88 40.14 3.52
N GLU A 339 -48.12 40.74 2.59
CA GLU A 339 -48.34 42.12 2.12
C GLU A 339 -49.67 42.26 1.36
N VAL A 340 -50.05 41.25 0.56
CA VAL A 340 -51.35 41.21 -0.14
C VAL A 340 -52.51 40.85 0.80
N GLY A 341 -52.22 40.16 1.91
CA GLY A 341 -53.17 39.72 2.93
C GLY A 341 -53.45 40.74 4.05
N GLU A 342 -52.69 41.84 4.13
CA GLU A 342 -53.05 42.96 5.00
C GLU A 342 -54.36 43.59 4.50
N PRO A 343 -55.43 43.60 5.32
CA PRO A 343 -56.75 43.87 4.81
C PRO A 343 -56.86 45.29 4.28
N THR A 344 -57.30 45.40 3.03
CA THR A 344 -58.08 46.51 2.46
C THR A 344 -59.42 46.75 3.21
N GLY A 345 -59.49 46.38 4.49
CA GLY A 345 -60.62 46.55 5.40
C GLY A 345 -60.36 47.64 6.43
N ARG A 346 -60.04 48.86 5.99
CA ARG A 346 -60.15 50.06 6.86
C ARG A 346 -60.58 51.30 6.07
N SER A 347 -61.69 51.18 5.35
CA SER A 347 -62.51 52.34 4.94
C SER A 347 -63.99 51.99 5.14
N GLY A 348 -64.48 52.28 6.34
CA GLY A 348 -65.88 52.10 6.72
C GLY A 348 -66.13 52.57 8.15
N ASN A 349 -66.04 53.90 8.37
CA ASN A 349 -66.91 54.69 9.24
C ASN A 349 -66.23 56.00 9.69
N THR A 350 -66.63 57.12 9.10
CA THR A 350 -66.84 58.36 9.84
C THR A 350 -68.10 59.04 9.29
N SER A 351 -69.14 58.95 10.10
CA SER A 351 -70.32 59.82 10.27
C SER A 351 -70.62 60.87 9.19
N LEU A 352 -71.83 60.80 8.61
CA LEU A 352 -72.94 61.73 8.88
C LEU A 352 -74.26 61.19 8.31
#